data_AF-A0A6A5UCJ1-F1
#
_entry.id   AF-A0A6A5UCJ1-F1
#
_cell.length_a   1.000
_cell.length_b   1.000
_cell.length_c   1.000
_cell.angle_alpha   90.00
_cell.angle_beta   90.00
_cell.angle_gamma   90.00
#
_symmetry.space_group_name_H-M   'P 1'
#
loop_
_entity.id
_entity.type
_entity.pdbx_description
1 polymer ?
#
loop_
_entity_poly.entity_id
_entity_poly.type
_entity_poly.pdbx_seq_one_letter_code
_entity_poly.pdbx_strand_id
1 'polypeptide(L)'
;MELVLPRNRASTSQVDTLRQSGDSEISSVENHVWIEKVSFGSPLITQGYRLAALKAASSCADDIPLGSLGIIAPRLESGANYMKLLKKTPLFERIPNWQLQASVLEASLFQPLPRDRRLDVFPRENMAPDKYFDLIPLTWISCNNRTKTLASNRFIFEMMIISFLDFQADEFMEAVAGPAYEGRTDELNRLIEDICDEIGHIPSPNSPNKRRKTSENRFSRSPDAKRNGTNGCCSLDVKDLVHKINGHGTQYGCEEVRNVLSRFVSHIYHHPSVRSASDWDRASMLRELRVYLHAHVTQSVDNAHLVLTRRTARQRDEASTTETTGCHDPSSDSYFRWVPNGTETFPTTKTKYLAAAVCQHLASMCRMYNDYGSVARDQAEDNLNSVDFSEFGGPNDGTTSDKNAPQQETAEECCTEIAMQAKKKALYELAQYERSWLNDALIRLKAEMQGSQNRRQLDTWQMFCDVTDLYGQIYVVKDIASRMKMG
;
A
#
# COMPACT_ATOMS: atom_id res chain seq x y z
N MET A 1 -28.14 52.43 -6.77
CA MET A 1 -27.60 51.99 -8.08
C MET A 1 -27.45 50.48 -7.98
N GLU A 2 -28.31 49.75 -8.68
CA GLU A 2 -28.31 48.29 -8.74
C GLU A 2 -26.97 47.74 -9.22
N LEU A 3 -26.61 46.56 -8.73
CA LEU A 3 -25.94 45.52 -9.52
C LEU A 3 -26.39 44.16 -8.98
N VAL A 4 -27.56 43.74 -9.49
CA VAL A 4 -28.10 42.39 -9.33
C VAL A 4 -27.31 41.45 -10.25
N LEU A 5 -26.58 40.50 -9.67
CA LEU A 5 -25.97 39.39 -10.41
C LEU A 5 -27.00 38.23 -10.56
N PRO A 6 -26.96 37.46 -11.65
CA PRO A 6 -28.07 36.59 -12.06
C PRO A 6 -28.11 35.30 -11.22
N ARG A 7 -29.28 35.01 -10.64
CA ARG A 7 -29.59 33.68 -10.11
C ARG A 7 -29.62 32.66 -11.26
N ASN A 8 -28.90 31.56 -11.08
CA ASN A 8 -28.84 30.37 -11.92
C ASN A 8 -30.23 29.95 -12.45
N ARG A 9 -30.50 30.22 -13.73
CA ARG A 9 -31.71 29.77 -14.47
C ARG A 9 -31.64 28.31 -14.95
N ALA A 10 -30.56 27.58 -14.69
CA ALA A 10 -30.38 26.23 -15.23
C ALA A 10 -31.19 25.15 -14.48
N SER A 11 -31.53 25.36 -13.21
CA SER A 11 -32.23 24.37 -12.36
C SER A 11 -33.75 24.39 -12.51
N THR A 12 -34.35 25.55 -12.84
CA THR A 12 -35.80 25.66 -13.05
C THR A 12 -36.25 24.99 -14.35
N SER A 13 -35.38 24.96 -15.37
CA SER A 13 -35.69 24.36 -16.68
C SER A 13 -36.10 22.90 -16.59
N GLN A 14 -35.42 22.06 -15.80
CA GLN A 14 -35.72 20.61 -15.74
C GLN A 14 -36.97 20.30 -14.91
N VAL A 15 -37.25 21.11 -13.90
CA VAL A 15 -38.46 20.98 -13.05
C VAL A 15 -39.70 21.40 -13.83
N ASP A 16 -39.59 22.43 -14.67
CA ASP A 16 -40.68 22.86 -15.56
C ASP A 16 -40.93 21.84 -16.69
N THR A 17 -39.88 21.19 -17.21
CA THR A 17 -40.02 20.08 -18.18
C THR A 17 -40.78 18.88 -17.57
N LEU A 18 -40.53 18.55 -16.30
CA LEU A 18 -41.24 17.49 -15.59
C LEU A 18 -42.71 17.83 -15.28
N ARG A 19 -43.04 19.12 -15.10
CA ARG A 19 -44.42 19.58 -14.91
C ARG A 19 -45.22 19.63 -16.22
N GLN A 20 -44.59 19.95 -17.34
CA GLN A 20 -45.25 20.03 -18.65
C GLN A 20 -45.53 18.66 -19.28
N SER A 21 -44.91 17.59 -18.79
CA SER A 21 -45.10 16.22 -19.29
C SER A 21 -46.32 15.49 -18.69
N GLY A 22 -47.19 16.20 -17.96
CA GLY A 22 -48.25 15.62 -17.12
C GLY A 22 -49.46 15.05 -17.87
N ASP A 23 -49.81 15.58 -19.03
CA ASP A 23 -51.16 15.37 -19.58
C ASP A 23 -51.24 14.73 -20.98
N SER A 24 -50.12 14.48 -21.68
CA SER A 24 -50.16 14.04 -23.08
C SER A 24 -49.65 12.62 -23.39
N GLU A 25 -49.12 11.86 -22.42
CA GLU A 25 -48.48 10.56 -22.69
C GLU A 25 -49.12 9.34 -21.98
N ILE A 26 -50.40 9.44 -21.59
CA ILE A 26 -51.11 8.29 -20.99
C ILE A 26 -51.69 7.34 -22.05
N SER A 27 -51.68 7.68 -23.35
CA SER A 27 -52.42 6.88 -24.37
C SER A 27 -51.64 6.17 -25.47
N SER A 28 -50.31 6.08 -25.44
CA SER A 28 -49.61 5.30 -26.47
C SER A 28 -48.46 4.44 -25.95
N VAL A 29 -48.73 3.14 -25.93
CA VAL A 29 -47.84 1.99 -26.23
C VAL A 29 -46.57 1.86 -25.37
N GLU A 30 -46.64 0.89 -24.45
CA GLU A 30 -45.52 0.09 -23.90
C GLU A 30 -44.31 0.86 -23.33
N ASN A 31 -44.52 1.56 -22.21
CA ASN A 31 -43.44 2.00 -21.34
C ASN A 31 -42.87 0.81 -20.52
N HIS A 32 -42.01 0.01 -21.16
CA HIS A 32 -41.22 -1.02 -20.48
C HIS A 32 -40.06 -0.38 -19.70
N VAL A 33 -40.33 0.06 -18.47
CA VAL A 33 -39.27 0.46 -17.53
C VAL A 33 -38.81 -0.79 -16.77
N TRP A 34 -37.60 -1.26 -17.07
CA TRP A 34 -36.98 -2.43 -16.45
C TRP A 34 -36.62 -2.16 -14.97
N ILE A 35 -37.49 -2.58 -14.05
CA ILE A 35 -37.16 -2.72 -12.63
C ILE A 35 -37.69 -4.09 -12.19
N GLU A 36 -36.78 -5.00 -11.84
CA GLU A 36 -36.99 -6.37 -11.35
C GLU A 36 -37.89 -7.30 -12.19
N LYS A 37 -37.24 -8.23 -12.95
CA LYS A 37 -37.75 -9.53 -13.47
C LYS A 37 -39.20 -9.64 -14.03
N VAL A 38 -39.90 -8.55 -14.32
CA VAL A 38 -41.18 -8.54 -15.04
C VAL A 38 -41.28 -7.31 -15.93
N SER A 39 -41.86 -7.49 -17.13
CA SER A 39 -41.91 -6.50 -18.22
C SER A 39 -42.97 -5.40 -18.06
N PHE A 40 -43.54 -5.21 -16.87
CA PHE A 40 -44.62 -4.24 -16.65
C PHE A 40 -44.17 -3.15 -15.66
N GLY A 41 -44.16 -1.90 -16.11
CA GLY A 41 -43.99 -0.74 -15.23
C GLY A 41 -45.25 -0.51 -14.40
N SER A 42 -45.11 -0.35 -13.08
CA SER A 42 -46.22 0.05 -12.20
C SER A 42 -46.32 1.58 -12.17
N PRO A 43 -47.41 2.20 -12.67
CA PRO A 43 -47.58 3.65 -12.62
C PRO A 43 -47.52 4.19 -11.19
N LEU A 44 -48.04 3.43 -10.23
CA LEU A 44 -48.03 3.73 -8.79
C LEU A 44 -46.61 3.79 -8.22
N ILE A 45 -45.75 2.83 -8.59
CA ILE A 45 -44.34 2.81 -8.15
C ILE A 45 -43.56 3.95 -8.83
N THR A 46 -43.75 4.16 -10.13
CA THR A 46 -43.11 5.26 -10.87
C THR A 46 -43.48 6.62 -10.28
N GLN A 47 -44.75 6.82 -9.93
CA GLN A 47 -45.22 8.04 -9.29
C GLN A 47 -44.66 8.17 -7.86
N GLY A 48 -44.56 7.06 -7.12
CA GLY A 48 -43.87 7.00 -5.83
C GLY A 48 -42.40 7.44 -5.90
N TYR A 49 -41.64 6.93 -6.88
CA TYR A 49 -40.25 7.34 -7.11
C TYR A 49 -40.13 8.80 -7.57
N ARG A 50 -41.02 9.28 -8.45
CA ARG A 50 -41.04 10.70 -8.85
C ARG A 50 -41.33 11.63 -7.68
N LEU A 51 -42.31 11.28 -6.82
CA LEU A 51 -42.62 12.04 -5.61
C LEU A 51 -41.47 12.00 -4.61
N ALA A 52 -40.81 10.84 -4.43
CA ALA A 52 -39.64 10.71 -3.58
C ALA A 52 -38.46 11.57 -4.10
N ALA A 53 -38.20 11.56 -5.41
CA ALA A 53 -37.17 12.37 -6.04
C ALA A 53 -37.46 13.87 -5.94
N LEU A 54 -38.70 14.29 -6.18
CA LEU A 54 -39.15 15.68 -5.98
C LEU A 54 -39.02 16.12 -4.53
N LYS A 55 -39.36 15.25 -3.57
CA LYS A 55 -39.24 15.52 -2.13
C LYS A 55 -37.77 15.66 -1.70
N ALA A 56 -36.91 14.76 -2.16
CA ALA A 56 -35.47 14.81 -1.92
C ALA A 56 -34.85 16.07 -2.53
N ALA A 57 -35.23 16.44 -3.76
CA ALA A 57 -34.76 17.66 -4.41
C ALA A 57 -35.27 18.95 -3.72
N SER A 58 -36.47 18.90 -3.14
CA SER A 58 -37.04 20.01 -2.35
C SER A 58 -36.47 20.11 -0.94
N SER A 59 -35.74 19.10 -0.47
CA SER A 59 -35.12 19.08 0.86
C SER A 59 -33.69 19.66 0.87
N CYS A 60 -33.33 20.41 -0.17
CA CYS A 60 -32.07 21.14 -0.19
C CYS A 60 -32.24 22.49 0.53
N ALA A 61 -31.40 22.70 1.56
CA ALA A 61 -31.35 23.84 2.48
C ALA A 61 -32.32 23.77 3.67
N ASP A 62 -31.97 22.93 4.63
CA ASP A 62 -31.48 23.46 5.92
C ASP A 62 -30.21 22.69 6.26
N ASP A 63 -29.20 23.38 6.81
CA ASP A 63 -28.02 22.73 7.40
C ASP A 63 -28.52 21.78 8.48
N ILE A 64 -28.72 20.50 8.16
CA ILE A 64 -28.98 19.48 9.18
C ILE A 64 -27.70 19.44 10.01
N PRO A 65 -27.70 19.93 11.26
CA PRO A 65 -26.55 19.79 12.11
C PRO A 65 -26.41 18.28 12.29
N LEU A 66 -25.27 17.73 11.87
CA LEU A 66 -24.98 16.29 11.96
C LEU A 66 -25.18 15.71 13.38
N GLY A 67 -25.37 16.55 14.40
CA GLY A 67 -25.72 16.19 15.78
C GLY A 67 -27.22 16.01 16.10
N SER A 68 -28.17 16.33 15.23
CA SER A 68 -29.61 16.22 15.53
C SER A 68 -30.20 14.80 15.36
N LEU A 69 -29.45 13.89 14.74
CA LEU A 69 -29.93 12.52 14.47
C LEU A 69 -29.76 11.56 15.65
N GLY A 70 -29.17 11.95 16.78
CA GLY A 70 -28.90 11.04 17.91
C GLY A 70 -27.92 9.89 17.58
N ILE A 71 -27.52 9.77 16.32
CA ILE A 71 -26.43 8.94 15.86
C ILE A 71 -25.17 9.62 16.39
N ILE A 72 -24.51 8.98 17.35
CA ILE A 72 -23.12 9.32 17.68
C ILE A 72 -22.34 9.09 16.40
N ALA A 73 -22.15 10.15 15.61
CA ALA A 73 -21.38 10.08 14.39
C ALA A 73 -20.00 9.53 14.76
N PRO A 74 -19.56 8.41 14.16
CA PRO A 74 -18.27 7.83 14.50
C PRO A 74 -17.21 8.90 14.25
N ARG A 75 -16.47 9.23 15.31
CA ARG A 75 -15.42 10.25 15.27
C ARG A 75 -14.09 9.56 15.19
N LEU A 76 -13.31 9.91 14.17
CA LEU A 76 -11.90 9.60 14.14
C LEU A 76 -11.21 10.43 15.24
N GLU A 77 -10.58 9.77 16.21
CA GLU A 77 -10.05 10.38 17.45
C GLU A 77 -9.09 11.55 17.15
N SER A 78 -8.41 11.53 15.99
CA SER A 78 -7.53 12.61 15.50
C SER A 78 -7.95 13.23 14.16
N GLY A 79 -9.21 13.08 13.73
CA GLY A 79 -9.66 13.50 12.40
C GLY A 79 -9.38 14.96 12.04
N ALA A 80 -9.57 15.89 12.97
CA ALA A 80 -9.30 17.32 12.73
C ALA A 80 -7.80 17.62 12.52
N ASN A 81 -6.92 16.89 13.20
CA ASN A 81 -5.47 17.03 13.05
C ASN A 81 -5.02 16.46 11.70
N TYR A 82 -5.55 15.31 11.31
CA TYR A 82 -5.24 14.71 10.01
C TYR A 82 -5.79 15.53 8.84
N MET A 83 -6.97 16.17 8.97
CA MET A 83 -7.45 17.10 7.95
C MET A 83 -6.48 18.26 7.72
N LYS A 84 -5.96 18.86 8.80
CA LYS A 84 -4.94 19.92 8.71
C LYS A 84 -3.66 19.40 8.07
N LEU A 85 -3.27 18.17 8.36
CA LEU A 85 -2.11 17.51 7.75
C LEU A 85 -2.32 17.31 6.24
N LEU A 86 -3.44 16.70 5.83
CA LEU A 86 -3.79 16.51 4.42
C LEU A 86 -3.80 17.84 3.67
N LYS A 87 -4.33 18.91 4.28
CA LYS A 87 -4.34 20.25 3.68
C LYS A 87 -2.96 20.85 3.38
N LYS A 88 -1.90 20.34 4.00
CA LYS A 88 -0.52 20.74 3.69
C LYS A 88 0.10 19.95 2.53
N THR A 89 -0.58 18.90 2.06
CA THR A 89 -0.09 18.07 0.96
C THR A 89 -0.54 18.65 -0.39
N PRO A 90 0.33 18.67 -1.43
CA PRO A 90 -0.05 19.10 -2.78
C PRO A 90 -1.33 18.45 -3.33
N LEU A 91 -1.59 17.17 -3.01
CA LEU A 91 -2.78 16.47 -3.49
C LEU A 91 -4.09 17.04 -2.92
N PHE A 92 -4.08 17.59 -1.70
CA PHE A 92 -5.27 17.99 -0.97
C PHE A 92 -5.34 19.49 -0.62
N GLU A 93 -4.31 20.29 -0.92
CA GLU A 93 -4.27 21.73 -0.60
C GLU A 93 -5.55 22.46 -1.09
N ARG A 94 -6.03 22.11 -2.29
CA ARG A 94 -7.19 22.76 -2.96
C ARG A 94 -8.54 22.09 -2.67
N ILE A 95 -8.56 20.96 -1.97
CA ILE A 95 -9.81 20.21 -1.73
C ILE A 95 -10.67 20.92 -0.69
N PRO A 96 -11.95 21.23 -0.95
CA PRO A 96 -12.79 21.93 0.02
C PRO A 96 -12.88 21.23 1.39
N ASN A 97 -12.96 22.00 2.48
CA ASN A 97 -13.01 21.44 3.84
C ASN A 97 -14.17 20.46 4.05
N TRP A 98 -15.34 20.75 3.48
CA TRP A 98 -16.51 19.87 3.61
C TRP A 98 -16.24 18.47 3.02
N GLN A 99 -15.46 18.38 1.94
CA GLN A 99 -15.15 17.11 1.28
C GLN A 99 -14.17 16.28 2.12
N LEU A 100 -13.21 16.94 2.78
CA LEU A 100 -12.35 16.30 3.77
C LEU A 100 -13.14 15.86 5.01
N GLN A 101 -14.08 16.67 5.50
CA GLN A 101 -14.95 16.31 6.62
C GLN A 101 -15.81 15.08 6.30
N ALA A 102 -16.40 15.03 5.11
CA ALA A 102 -17.13 13.87 4.63
C ALA A 102 -16.23 12.63 4.57
N SER A 103 -15.00 12.78 4.09
CA SER A 103 -14.02 11.67 4.02
C SER A 103 -13.59 11.19 5.41
N VAL A 104 -13.46 12.08 6.40
CA VAL A 104 -13.19 11.69 7.81
C VAL A 104 -14.35 10.90 8.40
N LEU A 105 -15.59 11.32 8.14
CA LEU A 105 -16.78 10.62 8.61
C LEU A 105 -16.91 9.24 7.98
N GLU A 106 -16.62 9.11 6.69
CA GLU A 106 -16.66 7.83 6.00
C GLU A 106 -15.50 6.92 6.45
N ALA A 107 -14.29 7.47 6.62
CA ALA A 107 -13.14 6.74 7.13
C ALA A 107 -13.35 6.17 8.55
N SER A 108 -14.06 6.89 9.42
CA SER A 108 -14.34 6.41 10.78
C SER A 108 -15.26 5.20 10.81
N LEU A 109 -16.07 4.97 9.76
CA LEU A 109 -16.88 3.75 9.62
C LEU A 109 -16.02 2.51 9.31
N PHE A 110 -14.87 2.69 8.65
CA PHE A 110 -13.95 1.60 8.36
C PHE A 110 -13.07 1.25 9.55
N GLN A 111 -12.75 2.23 10.41
CA GLN A 111 -11.76 2.09 11.50
C GLN A 111 -11.89 0.83 12.38
N PRO A 112 -13.10 0.34 12.77
CA PRO A 112 -13.21 -0.87 13.57
C PRO A 112 -12.70 -2.12 12.84
N LEU A 113 -12.86 -2.20 11.52
CA LEU A 113 -12.61 -3.42 10.75
C LEU A 113 -11.11 -3.78 10.67
N PRO A 114 -10.17 -2.86 10.35
CA PRO A 114 -8.74 -3.17 10.43
C PRO A 114 -8.27 -3.44 11.86
N ARG A 115 -8.85 -2.77 12.87
CA ARG A 115 -8.49 -2.96 14.28
C ARG A 115 -8.76 -4.40 14.74
N ASP A 116 -9.88 -4.98 14.32
CA ASP A 116 -10.26 -6.35 14.68
C ASP A 116 -9.33 -7.40 14.05
N ARG A 117 -8.72 -7.08 12.91
CA ARG A 117 -7.86 -7.99 12.13
C ARG A 117 -6.37 -7.77 12.33
N ARG A 118 -6.00 -6.82 13.20
CA ARG A 118 -4.63 -6.30 13.28
C ARG A 118 -3.56 -7.31 13.71
N LEU A 119 -3.96 -8.37 14.39
CA LEU A 119 -3.05 -9.42 14.89
C LEU A 119 -3.17 -10.73 14.08
N ASP A 120 -3.94 -10.72 12.98
CA ASP A 120 -4.21 -11.89 12.15
C ASP A 120 -2.95 -12.45 11.48
N VAL A 121 -1.93 -11.62 11.27
CA VAL A 121 -0.67 -11.99 10.60
C VAL A 121 0.52 -11.78 11.51
N PHE A 122 0.74 -10.53 11.94
CA PHE A 122 1.86 -10.18 12.81
C PHE A 122 1.38 -10.09 14.27
N PRO A 123 1.91 -10.92 15.18
CA PRO A 123 1.67 -10.73 16.62
C PRO A 123 2.32 -9.41 17.07
N ARG A 124 1.71 -8.75 18.05
CA ARG A 124 2.19 -7.44 18.54
C ARG A 124 2.39 -7.48 20.04
N GLU A 125 3.59 -7.88 20.45
CA GLU A 125 4.06 -7.77 21.83
C GLU A 125 5.08 -6.62 21.92
N ASN A 126 5.00 -5.82 22.99
CA ASN A 126 5.96 -4.76 23.33
C ASN A 126 6.14 -3.57 22.33
N MET A 127 5.33 -3.47 21.27
CA MET A 127 5.44 -2.36 20.30
C MET A 127 4.75 -1.06 20.75
N ALA A 128 5.10 0.07 20.11
CA ALA A 128 4.49 1.38 20.35
C ALA A 128 3.06 1.48 19.76
N PRO A 129 2.17 2.36 20.26
CA PRO A 129 0.81 2.49 19.73
C PRO A 129 0.79 2.77 18.22
N ASP A 130 -0.13 2.12 17.51
CA ASP A 130 -0.30 2.25 16.06
C ASP A 130 -0.70 3.68 15.65
N LYS A 131 0.25 4.48 15.18
CA LYS A 131 -0.03 5.86 14.72
C LYS A 131 -0.76 5.92 13.38
N TYR A 132 -0.76 4.81 12.63
CA TYR A 132 -1.26 4.71 11.27
C TYR A 132 -2.72 4.22 11.18
N PHE A 133 -3.33 3.71 12.26
CA PHE A 133 -4.69 3.16 12.20
C PHE A 133 -5.77 4.14 11.78
N ASP A 134 -5.63 5.40 12.19
CA ASP A 134 -6.58 6.43 11.82
C ASP A 134 -6.24 7.03 10.45
N LEU A 135 -4.97 6.96 10.07
CA LEU A 135 -4.48 7.54 8.82
C LEU A 135 -4.82 6.65 7.62
N ILE A 136 -4.67 5.32 7.75
CA ILE A 136 -4.91 4.37 6.64
C ILE A 136 -6.34 4.48 6.08
N PRO A 137 -7.41 4.40 6.90
CA PRO A 137 -8.76 4.57 6.37
C PRO A 137 -8.96 5.94 5.74
N LEU A 138 -8.38 6.99 6.35
CA LEU A 138 -8.53 8.35 5.89
C LEU A 138 -7.87 8.59 4.53
N THR A 139 -6.65 8.10 4.30
CA THR A 139 -5.94 8.29 3.02
C THR A 139 -6.68 7.60 1.88
N TRP A 140 -7.08 6.34 2.07
CA TRP A 140 -7.83 5.56 1.10
C TRP A 140 -9.18 6.19 0.73
N ILE A 141 -9.98 6.58 1.74
CA ILE A 141 -11.28 7.21 1.51
C ILE A 141 -11.13 8.61 0.91
N SER A 142 -10.18 9.41 1.40
CA SER A 142 -9.97 10.76 0.88
C SER A 142 -9.53 10.74 -0.59
N CYS A 143 -8.66 9.81 -0.98
CA CYS A 143 -8.27 9.65 -2.38
C CYS A 143 -9.44 9.16 -3.24
N ASN A 144 -10.20 8.15 -2.80
CA ASN A 144 -11.39 7.67 -3.51
C ASN A 144 -12.42 8.78 -3.76
N ASN A 145 -12.66 9.62 -2.76
CA ASN A 145 -13.58 10.75 -2.84
C ASN A 145 -13.02 11.91 -3.67
N ARG A 146 -11.71 12.16 -3.60
CA ARG A 146 -11.03 13.19 -4.40
C ARG A 146 -11.09 12.87 -5.89
N THR A 147 -10.75 11.65 -6.27
CA THR A 147 -10.73 11.21 -7.68
C THR A 147 -12.11 10.84 -8.21
N LYS A 148 -13.11 10.72 -7.32
CA LYS A 148 -14.47 10.22 -7.65
C LYS A 148 -14.41 8.84 -8.29
N THR A 149 -13.46 8.00 -7.86
CA THR A 149 -13.25 6.66 -8.41
C THR A 149 -14.43 5.74 -8.09
N LEU A 150 -15.08 5.93 -6.94
CA LEU A 150 -16.19 5.09 -6.48
C LEU A 150 -15.78 3.60 -6.48
N ALA A 151 -14.59 3.34 -5.94
CA ALA A 151 -14.11 1.98 -5.71
C ALA A 151 -15.04 1.26 -4.72
N SER A 152 -15.13 -0.07 -4.84
CA SER A 152 -16.00 -0.83 -3.94
C SER A 152 -15.46 -0.81 -2.51
N ASN A 153 -16.34 -0.74 -1.51
CA ASN A 153 -15.93 -0.77 -0.10
C ASN A 153 -15.11 -2.02 0.24
N ARG A 154 -15.41 -3.15 -0.42
CA ARG A 154 -14.62 -4.37 -0.32
C ARG A 154 -13.17 -4.15 -0.79
N PHE A 155 -12.98 -3.57 -1.97
CA PHE A 155 -11.65 -3.28 -2.50
C PHE A 155 -10.90 -2.32 -1.58
N ILE A 156 -11.55 -1.22 -1.17
CA ILE A 156 -10.94 -0.24 -0.28
C ILE A 156 -10.50 -0.91 1.02
N PHE A 157 -11.35 -1.74 1.63
CA PHE A 157 -11.01 -2.46 2.85
C PHE A 157 -9.86 -3.44 2.65
N GLU A 158 -9.86 -4.24 1.58
CA GLU A 158 -8.75 -5.15 1.24
C GLU A 158 -7.43 -4.38 1.12
N MET A 159 -7.46 -3.21 0.48
CA MET A 159 -6.29 -2.35 0.36
C MET A 159 -5.85 -1.71 1.68
N MET A 160 -6.78 -1.34 2.57
CA MET A 160 -6.44 -0.89 3.93
C MET A 160 -5.71 -1.99 4.71
N ILE A 161 -6.13 -3.26 4.58
CA ILE A 161 -5.45 -4.40 5.20
C ILE A 161 -4.04 -4.59 4.62
N ILE A 162 -3.88 -4.49 3.29
CA ILE A 162 -2.55 -4.59 2.66
C ILE A 162 -1.62 -3.47 3.13
N SER A 163 -2.09 -2.21 3.16
CA SER A 163 -1.31 -1.09 3.70
C SER A 163 -0.91 -1.31 5.15
N PHE A 164 -1.81 -1.88 5.96
CA PHE A 164 -1.53 -2.20 7.35
C PHE A 164 -0.45 -3.28 7.49
N LEU A 165 -0.55 -4.36 6.69
CA LEU A 165 0.44 -5.43 6.70
C LEU A 165 1.83 -4.97 6.20
N ASP A 166 1.88 -4.01 5.29
CA ASP A 166 3.13 -3.41 4.82
C ASP A 166 3.89 -2.71 5.95
N PHE A 167 3.21 -1.88 6.75
CA PHE A 167 3.81 -1.28 7.95
C PHE A 167 4.25 -2.31 8.99
N GLN A 168 3.47 -3.37 9.19
CA GLN A 168 3.83 -4.40 10.16
C GLN A 168 4.99 -5.28 9.69
N ALA A 169 5.09 -5.54 8.39
CA ALA A 169 6.19 -6.30 7.82
C ALA A 169 7.51 -5.53 7.97
N ASP A 170 7.49 -4.21 7.69
CA ASP A 170 8.62 -3.30 7.93
C ASP A 170 9.07 -3.33 9.41
N GLU A 171 8.16 -3.07 10.35
CA GLU A 171 8.43 -3.10 11.79
C GLU A 171 8.92 -4.49 12.27
N PHE A 172 8.37 -5.58 11.72
CA PHE A 172 8.77 -6.94 12.08
C PHE A 172 10.17 -7.29 11.56
N MET A 173 10.48 -6.92 10.31
CA MET A 173 11.79 -7.19 9.73
C MET A 173 12.89 -6.44 10.49
N GLU A 174 12.64 -5.19 10.87
CA GLU A 174 13.59 -4.36 11.61
C GLU A 174 13.71 -4.77 13.09
N ALA A 175 12.60 -4.93 13.80
CA ALA A 175 12.61 -5.09 15.26
C ALA A 175 12.72 -6.55 15.74
N VAL A 176 12.42 -7.53 14.87
CA VAL A 176 12.37 -8.95 15.26
C VAL A 176 13.28 -9.80 14.38
N ALA A 177 13.06 -9.82 13.06
CA ALA A 177 13.78 -10.73 12.18
C ALA A 177 15.27 -10.36 12.06
N GLY A 178 15.59 -9.08 11.85
CA GLY A 178 16.97 -8.58 11.80
C GLY A 178 17.78 -8.96 13.04
N PRO A 179 17.35 -8.56 14.26
CA PRO A 179 18.03 -8.92 15.51
C PRO A 179 18.11 -10.43 15.75
N ALA A 180 17.06 -11.20 15.44
CA ALA A 180 17.10 -12.66 15.62
C ALA A 180 18.15 -13.36 14.73
N TYR A 181 18.48 -12.75 13.59
CA TYR A 181 19.46 -13.25 12.62
C TYR A 181 20.70 -12.35 12.51
N GLU A 182 21.01 -11.57 13.54
CA GLU A 182 22.21 -10.73 13.56
C GLU A 182 23.47 -11.58 13.33
N GLY A 183 24.30 -11.17 12.36
CA GLY A 183 25.49 -11.92 11.92
C GLY A 183 25.19 -13.23 11.15
N ARG A 184 23.92 -13.56 10.90
CA ARG A 184 23.46 -14.77 10.21
C ARG A 184 22.45 -14.46 9.10
N THR A 185 22.65 -13.35 8.39
CA THR A 185 21.72 -12.87 7.35
C THR A 185 21.58 -13.84 6.17
N ASP A 186 22.60 -14.65 5.88
CA ASP A 186 22.51 -15.76 4.92
C ASP A 186 21.52 -16.85 5.33
N GLU A 187 21.32 -17.08 6.64
CA GLU A 187 20.29 -18.01 7.14
C GLU A 187 18.89 -17.42 6.96
N LEU A 188 18.72 -16.11 7.19
CA LEU A 188 17.44 -15.42 6.97
C LEU A 188 17.07 -15.38 5.49
N ASN A 189 18.02 -15.12 4.60
CA ASN A 189 17.82 -15.18 3.15
C ASN A 189 17.36 -16.57 2.71
N ARG A 190 18.04 -17.64 3.17
CA ARG A 190 17.62 -19.02 2.87
C ARG A 190 16.24 -19.35 3.42
N LEU A 191 15.91 -18.88 4.63
CA LEU A 191 14.59 -19.05 5.21
C LEU A 191 13.49 -18.42 4.35
N ILE A 192 13.71 -17.20 3.84
CA ILE A 192 12.77 -16.51 2.95
C ILE A 192 12.55 -17.31 1.67
N GLU A 193 13.63 -17.81 1.07
CA GLU A 193 13.55 -18.65 -0.14
C GLU A 193 12.75 -19.94 0.11
N ASP A 194 13.07 -20.66 1.19
CA ASP A 194 12.37 -21.88 1.58
C ASP A 194 10.86 -21.62 1.76
N ILE A 195 10.47 -20.53 2.44
CA ILE A 195 9.07 -20.15 2.65
C ILE A 195 8.37 -19.85 1.32
N CYS A 196 8.99 -19.05 0.45
CA CYS A 196 8.41 -18.69 -0.84
C CYS A 196 8.26 -19.91 -1.75
N ASP A 197 9.23 -20.82 -1.76
CA ASP A 197 9.17 -22.05 -2.56
C ASP A 197 8.14 -23.04 -2.01
N GLU A 198 8.10 -23.26 -0.69
CA GLU A 198 7.10 -24.10 -0.03
C GLU A 198 5.67 -23.64 -0.40
N ILE A 199 5.40 -22.34 -0.31
CA ILE A 199 4.07 -21.76 -0.59
C ILE A 199 3.77 -21.78 -2.10
N GLY A 200 4.75 -21.45 -2.94
CA GLY A 200 4.60 -21.44 -4.40
C GLY A 200 4.33 -22.83 -5.00
N HIS A 201 4.75 -23.90 -4.32
CA HIS A 201 4.54 -25.29 -4.75
C HIS A 201 3.21 -25.91 -4.27
N ILE A 202 2.44 -25.26 -3.39
CA ILE A 202 1.14 -25.79 -2.93
C ILE A 202 0.15 -25.82 -4.12
N PRO A 203 -0.31 -27.00 -4.58
CA PRO A 203 -1.24 -27.07 -5.70
C PRO A 203 -2.56 -26.37 -5.34
N SER A 204 -2.96 -25.38 -6.13
CA SER A 204 -4.28 -24.76 -5.98
C SER A 204 -5.36 -25.85 -6.03
N PRO A 205 -6.29 -25.93 -5.06
CA PRO A 205 -7.33 -26.97 -5.02
C PRO A 205 -8.31 -26.93 -6.22
N ASN A 206 -8.19 -25.93 -7.10
CA ASN A 206 -9.00 -25.78 -8.31
C ASN A 206 -8.28 -26.19 -9.61
N SER A 207 -7.09 -26.81 -9.55
CA SER A 207 -6.42 -27.27 -10.77
C SER A 207 -7.07 -28.56 -11.29
N PRO A 208 -7.65 -28.61 -12.51
CA PRO A 208 -8.20 -29.82 -13.06
C PRO A 208 -7.05 -30.81 -13.29
N ASN A 209 -7.07 -31.92 -12.55
CA ASN A 209 -6.11 -33.02 -12.66
C ASN A 209 -5.76 -33.32 -14.13
N LYS A 210 -4.55 -32.91 -14.56
CA LYS A 210 -3.93 -33.46 -15.77
C LYS A 210 -3.65 -34.92 -15.50
N ARG A 211 -4.60 -35.78 -15.88
CA ARG A 211 -4.40 -37.23 -16.01
C ARG A 211 -3.17 -37.46 -16.88
N ARG A 212 -2.06 -37.81 -16.21
CA ARG A 212 -0.84 -38.28 -16.84
C ARG A 212 -1.17 -39.60 -17.53
N LYS A 213 -1.41 -39.57 -18.85
CA LYS A 213 -1.44 -40.76 -19.70
C LYS A 213 -0.03 -41.33 -19.75
N THR A 214 0.25 -42.32 -18.92
CA THR A 214 1.39 -43.22 -19.14
C THR A 214 0.98 -44.23 -20.20
N SER A 215 1.56 -44.08 -21.39
CA SER A 215 1.54 -45.08 -22.45
C SER A 215 2.32 -46.32 -22.02
N GLU A 216 1.75 -47.46 -22.38
CA GLU A 216 2.20 -48.82 -22.16
C GLU A 216 3.62 -49.07 -22.71
N ASN A 217 4.42 -49.84 -21.96
CA ASN A 217 5.15 -50.94 -22.57
C ASN A 217 5.41 -52.07 -21.56
N ARG A 218 5.45 -53.29 -22.11
CA ARG A 218 4.96 -54.56 -21.54
C ARG A 218 6.11 -55.50 -21.12
N PHE A 219 5.78 -56.49 -20.26
CA PHE A 219 6.55 -57.68 -19.80
C PHE A 219 7.55 -57.46 -18.64
N SER A 220 7.48 -58.13 -17.47
CA SER A 220 7.13 -59.54 -17.20
C SER A 220 6.61 -59.82 -15.77
N ARG A 221 5.65 -60.76 -15.71
CA ARG A 221 5.35 -61.81 -14.69
C ARG A 221 5.25 -61.49 -13.18
N SER A 222 4.03 -61.72 -12.67
CA SER A 222 3.58 -61.95 -11.27
C SER A 222 3.98 -63.38 -10.77
N PRO A 223 3.74 -63.83 -9.50
CA PRO A 223 2.62 -63.43 -8.62
C PRO A 223 2.82 -63.33 -7.09
N ASP A 224 1.76 -62.78 -6.47
CA ASP A 224 1.23 -63.00 -5.11
C ASP A 224 1.77 -62.20 -3.90
N ALA A 225 0.93 -61.29 -3.35
CA ALA A 225 0.06 -61.59 -2.19
C ALA A 225 -0.57 -60.35 -1.51
N LYS A 226 -1.91 -60.39 -1.36
CA LYS A 226 -2.78 -59.86 -0.26
C LYS A 226 -2.92 -58.33 -0.06
N ARG A 227 -4.10 -57.75 -0.37
CA ARG A 227 -5.34 -57.58 0.44
C ARG A 227 -5.22 -56.58 1.62
N ASN A 228 -5.77 -55.37 1.44
CA ASN A 228 -6.98 -54.86 2.13
C ASN A 228 -7.00 -53.32 2.08
N GLY A 229 -8.13 -52.76 1.64
CA GLY A 229 -8.42 -51.33 1.73
C GLY A 229 -9.34 -51.00 2.90
N THR A 230 -9.44 -49.72 3.24
CA THR A 230 -10.68 -49.02 3.62
C THR A 230 -10.45 -47.51 3.71
N ASN A 231 -11.47 -46.78 3.28
CA ASN A 231 -11.62 -45.33 3.24
C ASN A 231 -11.56 -44.67 4.63
N GLY A 232 -11.14 -43.40 4.68
CA GLY A 232 -11.32 -42.54 5.86
C GLY A 232 -10.76 -41.14 5.67
N CYS A 233 -11.62 -40.21 5.23
CA CYS A 233 -11.41 -38.77 5.19
C CYS A 233 -11.22 -38.22 6.61
N CYS A 234 -10.13 -37.50 6.91
CA CYS A 234 -10.06 -36.54 8.01
C CYS A 234 -9.02 -35.44 7.74
N SER A 235 -9.52 -34.20 7.73
CA SER A 235 -8.91 -32.95 8.19
C SER A 235 -7.44 -33.02 8.64
N LEU A 236 -6.54 -32.34 7.92
CA LEU A 236 -5.19 -32.06 8.39
C LEU A 236 -5.25 -30.86 9.36
N ASP A 237 -5.24 -31.18 10.65
CA ASP A 237 -5.07 -30.23 11.75
C ASP A 237 -3.57 -29.86 11.86
N VAL A 238 -3.27 -28.56 11.86
CA VAL A 238 -1.92 -27.97 11.74
C VAL A 238 -1.09 -28.12 13.03
N LYS A 239 -1.55 -28.93 13.99
CA LYS A 239 -0.97 -29.01 15.33
C LYS A 239 0.10 -30.09 15.52
N ASP A 240 0.26 -31.02 14.58
CA ASP A 240 1.17 -32.17 14.74
C ASP A 240 2.60 -31.99 14.20
N LEU A 241 2.97 -30.79 13.72
CA LEU A 241 4.38 -30.48 13.37
C LEU A 241 5.17 -29.88 14.54
N VAL A 242 4.72 -30.09 15.78
CA VAL A 242 5.36 -29.58 16.99
C VAL A 242 5.65 -30.75 17.92
N HIS A 243 6.76 -31.45 17.75
CA HIS A 243 7.54 -32.04 18.85
C HIS A 243 8.82 -32.73 18.34
N LYS A 244 9.92 -31.97 18.34
CA LYS A 244 11.27 -32.34 18.83
C LYS A 244 12.27 -31.35 18.24
N ILE A 245 12.88 -30.53 19.09
CA ILE A 245 14.34 -30.35 19.25
C ILE A 245 14.52 -29.33 20.40
N ASN A 246 15.20 -29.77 21.45
CA ASN A 246 15.64 -28.92 22.55
C ASN A 246 16.96 -28.24 22.16
N GLY A 247 16.96 -26.90 22.14
CA GLY A 247 18.14 -26.05 21.97
C GLY A 247 17.84 -24.64 22.48
N HIS A 248 18.25 -24.36 23.72
CA HIS A 248 17.89 -23.16 24.50
C HIS A 248 18.44 -21.85 23.89
N GLY A 249 17.56 -20.84 23.71
CA GLY A 249 17.93 -19.42 23.57
C GLY A 249 17.72 -18.81 22.19
N THR A 250 18.39 -19.29 21.15
CA THR A 250 18.37 -18.71 19.79
C THR A 250 17.36 -19.38 18.86
N GLN A 251 17.00 -20.63 19.12
CA GLN A 251 16.10 -21.41 18.26
C GLN A 251 14.64 -20.95 18.35
N TYR A 252 14.23 -20.38 19.50
CA TYR A 252 12.88 -19.86 19.70
C TYR A 252 12.59 -18.64 18.83
N GLY A 253 13.55 -17.72 18.67
CA GLY A 253 13.39 -16.55 17.80
C GLY A 253 13.34 -16.92 16.31
N CYS A 254 14.18 -17.86 15.87
CA CYS A 254 14.20 -18.31 14.47
C CYS A 254 12.88 -19.00 14.05
N GLU A 255 12.33 -19.86 14.91
CA GLU A 255 11.06 -20.54 14.63
C GLU A 255 9.87 -19.55 14.63
N GLU A 256 9.88 -18.56 15.53
CA GLU A 256 8.88 -17.49 15.52
C GLU A 256 8.95 -16.67 14.22
N VAL A 257 10.15 -16.28 13.78
CA VAL A 257 10.36 -15.58 12.51
C VAL A 257 9.84 -16.38 11.32
N ARG A 258 10.17 -17.68 11.25
CA ARG A 258 9.64 -18.58 10.21
C ARG A 258 8.12 -18.59 10.20
N ASN A 259 7.49 -18.74 11.36
CA ASN A 259 6.04 -18.84 11.48
C ASN A 259 5.33 -17.54 11.06
N VAL A 260 5.85 -16.38 11.47
CA VAL A 260 5.25 -15.07 11.12
C VAL A 260 5.42 -14.77 9.63
N LEU A 261 6.63 -14.95 9.07
CA LEU A 261 6.87 -14.74 7.64
C LEU A 261 6.04 -15.71 6.78
N SER A 262 5.92 -16.98 7.18
CA SER A 262 5.07 -17.95 6.50
C SER A 262 3.59 -17.52 6.50
N ARG A 263 3.08 -17.00 7.63
CA ARG A 263 1.72 -16.44 7.71
C ARG A 263 1.55 -15.25 6.79
N PHE A 264 2.51 -14.33 6.74
CA PHE A 264 2.47 -13.15 5.89
C PHE A 264 2.46 -13.51 4.40
N VAL A 265 3.42 -14.32 3.96
CA VAL A 265 3.52 -14.76 2.56
C VAL A 265 2.28 -15.56 2.15
N SER A 266 1.81 -16.45 3.02
CA SER A 266 0.60 -17.24 2.78
C SER A 266 -0.65 -16.36 2.69
N HIS A 267 -0.78 -15.35 3.56
CA HIS A 267 -1.91 -14.43 3.55
C HIS A 267 -2.04 -13.69 2.21
N ILE A 268 -0.92 -13.20 1.67
CA ILE A 268 -0.90 -12.49 0.39
C ILE A 268 -1.11 -13.47 -0.77
N TYR A 269 -0.36 -14.57 -0.80
CA TYR A 269 -0.39 -15.54 -1.91
C TYR A 269 -1.75 -16.22 -2.08
N HIS A 270 -2.41 -16.54 -0.97
CA HIS A 270 -3.73 -17.16 -0.98
C HIS A 270 -4.89 -16.17 -1.02
N HIS A 271 -4.63 -14.86 -1.13
CA HIS A 271 -5.67 -13.86 -1.27
C HIS A 271 -6.58 -14.19 -2.47
N PRO A 272 -7.93 -14.08 -2.35
CA PRO A 272 -8.85 -14.46 -3.42
C PRO A 272 -8.54 -13.83 -4.78
N SER A 273 -8.17 -12.55 -4.80
CA SER A 273 -7.81 -11.83 -6.05
C SER A 273 -6.54 -12.40 -6.69
N VAL A 274 -5.53 -12.73 -5.87
CA VAL A 274 -4.30 -13.38 -6.35
C VAL A 274 -4.62 -14.78 -6.84
N ARG A 275 -5.39 -15.58 -6.10
CA ARG A 275 -5.78 -16.94 -6.55
C ARG A 275 -6.58 -16.94 -7.85
N SER A 276 -7.35 -15.88 -8.10
CA SER A 276 -8.11 -15.71 -9.34
C SER A 276 -7.25 -15.26 -10.53
N ALA A 277 -6.05 -14.75 -10.28
CA ALA A 277 -5.13 -14.22 -11.30
C ALA A 277 -4.53 -15.29 -12.21
N SER A 278 -3.89 -14.87 -13.30
CA SER A 278 -3.13 -15.77 -14.17
C SER A 278 -1.94 -16.41 -13.43
N ASP A 279 -1.48 -17.57 -13.89
CA ASP A 279 -0.30 -18.25 -13.30
C ASP A 279 0.94 -17.34 -13.33
N TRP A 280 1.09 -16.55 -14.40
CA TRP A 280 2.18 -15.60 -14.55
C TRP A 280 2.10 -14.48 -13.51
N ASP A 281 0.92 -13.92 -13.29
CA ASP A 281 0.72 -12.83 -12.32
C ASP A 281 0.93 -13.32 -10.89
N ARG A 282 0.44 -14.51 -10.54
CA ARG A 282 0.68 -15.12 -9.22
C ARG A 282 2.16 -15.36 -8.98
N ALA A 283 2.86 -15.90 -9.98
CA ALA A 283 4.30 -16.09 -9.91
C ALA A 283 5.05 -14.75 -9.84
N SER A 284 4.58 -13.72 -10.54
CA SER A 284 5.17 -12.38 -10.46
C SER A 284 5.00 -11.78 -9.07
N MET A 285 3.79 -11.82 -8.52
CA MET A 285 3.52 -11.30 -7.17
C MET A 285 4.41 -11.98 -6.13
N LEU A 286 4.55 -13.32 -6.18
CA LEU A 286 5.43 -14.04 -5.26
C LEU A 286 6.91 -13.66 -5.43
N ARG A 287 7.37 -13.43 -6.68
CA ARG A 287 8.72 -12.91 -6.93
C ARG A 287 8.93 -11.51 -6.35
N GLU A 288 7.96 -10.59 -6.53
CA GLU A 288 8.06 -9.24 -5.94
C GLU A 288 8.08 -9.30 -4.41
N LEU A 289 7.25 -10.17 -3.80
CA LEU A 289 7.22 -10.36 -2.35
C LEU A 289 8.53 -10.97 -1.82
N ARG A 290 9.17 -11.85 -2.59
CA ARG A 290 10.50 -12.35 -2.28
C ARG A 290 11.53 -11.23 -2.32
N VAL A 291 11.55 -10.42 -3.39
CA VAL A 291 12.45 -9.25 -3.51
C VAL A 291 12.26 -8.27 -2.35
N TYR A 292 11.02 -7.98 -1.98
CA TYR A 292 10.67 -7.16 -0.82
C TYR A 292 11.36 -7.63 0.47
N LEU A 293 11.21 -8.92 0.80
CA LEU A 293 11.75 -9.48 2.03
C LEU A 293 13.29 -9.52 2.00
N HIS A 294 13.91 -9.82 0.85
CA HIS A 294 15.36 -9.76 0.72
C HIS A 294 15.91 -8.34 0.84
N ALA A 295 15.21 -7.34 0.31
CA ALA A 295 15.62 -5.94 0.43
C ALA A 295 15.74 -5.50 1.90
N HIS A 296 14.86 -5.98 2.78
CA HIS A 296 14.95 -5.77 4.23
C HIS A 296 16.20 -6.41 4.86
N VAL A 297 16.56 -7.62 4.42
CA VAL A 297 17.79 -8.29 4.87
C VAL A 297 19.02 -7.51 4.42
N THR A 298 19.05 -7.07 3.17
CA THR A 298 20.13 -6.24 2.62
C THR A 298 20.25 -4.93 3.39
N GLN A 299 19.15 -4.21 3.61
CA GLN A 299 19.14 -2.98 4.41
C GLN A 299 19.72 -3.20 5.82
N SER A 300 19.40 -4.33 6.46
CA SER A 300 19.95 -4.67 7.78
C SER A 300 21.47 -4.87 7.75
N VAL A 301 21.99 -5.50 6.69
CA VAL A 301 23.44 -5.66 6.46
C VAL A 301 24.09 -4.30 6.24
N ASP A 302 23.49 -3.45 5.42
CA ASP A 302 24.02 -2.13 5.11
C ASP A 302 24.05 -1.21 6.34
N ASN A 303 23.02 -1.27 7.20
CA ASN A 303 23.00 -0.59 8.50
C ASN A 303 24.19 -1.03 9.38
N ALA A 304 24.44 -2.33 9.46
CA ALA A 304 25.57 -2.86 10.24
C ALA A 304 26.93 -2.40 9.68
N HIS A 305 27.08 -2.35 8.35
CA HIS A 305 28.26 -1.80 7.70
C HIS A 305 28.46 -0.31 8.00
N LEU A 306 27.39 0.48 7.96
CA LEU A 306 27.43 1.91 8.27
C LEU A 306 27.94 2.15 9.71
N VAL A 307 27.41 1.40 10.69
CA VAL A 307 27.84 1.47 12.08
C VAL A 307 29.33 1.13 12.22
N LEU A 308 29.79 0.08 11.54
CA LEU A 308 31.21 -0.33 11.56
C LEU A 308 32.11 0.76 10.96
N THR A 309 31.71 1.35 9.84
CA THR A 309 32.44 2.43 9.17
C THR A 309 32.51 3.68 10.06
N ARG A 310 31.38 4.10 10.66
CA ARG A 310 31.34 5.24 11.60
C ARG A 310 32.22 5.00 12.83
N ARG A 311 32.23 3.78 13.39
CA ARG A 311 33.11 3.40 14.50
C ARG A 311 34.58 3.44 14.12
N THR A 312 34.92 2.94 12.94
CA THR A 312 36.31 2.92 12.43
C THR A 312 36.81 4.34 12.14
N ALA A 313 35.96 5.20 11.57
CA ALA A 313 36.27 6.60 11.33
C ALA A 313 36.53 7.36 12.64
N ARG A 314 35.69 7.16 13.67
CA ARG A 314 35.89 7.76 15.01
C ARG A 314 37.15 7.27 15.73
N GLN A 315 37.64 6.07 15.39
CA GLN A 315 38.90 5.54 15.94
C GLN A 315 40.14 6.02 15.17
N ARG A 316 39.96 6.48 13.92
CA ARG A 316 41.02 7.03 13.07
C ARG A 316 40.87 8.56 12.97
N ASP A 317 41.15 9.28 14.05
CA ASP A 317 41.33 10.74 13.99
C ASP A 317 42.57 11.19 13.18
N GLU A 318 43.31 10.26 12.56
CA GLU A 318 44.39 10.55 11.63
C GLU A 318 44.43 9.54 10.47
N ALA A 319 43.62 9.75 9.43
CA ALA A 319 44.00 9.54 8.02
C ALA A 319 42.76 9.60 7.11
N SER A 320 42.73 10.64 6.30
CA SER A 320 41.98 10.72 5.04
C SER A 320 41.95 9.38 4.32
N THR A 321 40.82 8.68 4.37
CA THR A 321 40.53 7.55 3.48
C THR A 321 39.07 7.63 3.04
N THR A 322 38.88 8.22 1.87
CA THR A 322 37.77 7.95 0.95
C THR A 322 37.83 6.47 0.54
N GLU A 323 37.32 5.57 1.39
CA GLU A 323 36.95 4.24 0.94
C GLU A 323 35.49 4.29 0.48
N THR A 324 35.34 4.34 -0.84
CA THR A 324 34.08 4.19 -1.55
C THR A 324 33.49 2.84 -1.20
N THR A 325 32.44 2.82 -0.36
CA THR A 325 31.57 1.65 -0.26
C THR A 325 30.94 1.44 -1.63
N GLY A 326 31.41 0.41 -2.32
CA GLY A 326 30.89 0.03 -3.63
C GLY A 326 29.38 -0.17 -3.55
N CYS A 327 28.70 0.46 -4.50
CA CYS A 327 27.31 0.23 -4.84
C CYS A 327 27.02 -1.28 -4.91
N HIS A 328 26.41 -1.81 -3.86
CA HIS A 328 25.48 -2.91 -4.03
C HIS A 328 24.12 -2.27 -4.28
N ASP A 329 23.66 -2.48 -5.50
CA ASP A 329 22.39 -2.07 -6.09
C ASP A 329 21.28 -1.96 -5.02
N PRO A 330 20.78 -0.75 -4.69
CA PRO A 330 19.58 -0.63 -3.88
C PRO A 330 18.41 -1.00 -4.79
N SER A 331 18.30 -2.28 -5.14
CA SER A 331 17.13 -2.86 -5.79
C SER A 331 15.98 -2.93 -4.78
N SER A 332 15.55 -1.75 -4.31
CA SER A 332 14.26 -1.56 -3.67
C SER A 332 13.13 -1.49 -4.72
N ASP A 333 13.26 -2.30 -5.78
CA ASP A 333 12.28 -2.48 -6.85
C ASP A 333 11.14 -3.41 -6.42
N SER A 334 10.76 -3.37 -5.14
CA SER A 334 9.61 -4.10 -4.64
C SER A 334 8.41 -3.17 -4.56
N TYR A 335 7.49 -3.31 -5.52
CA TYR A 335 6.12 -2.91 -5.29
C TYR A 335 5.17 -3.97 -5.81
N PHE A 336 4.16 -4.31 -5.00
CA PHE A 336 3.15 -5.30 -5.33
C PHE A 336 2.48 -4.98 -6.66
N ARG A 337 2.78 -5.79 -7.67
CA ARG A 337 2.07 -5.77 -8.95
C ARG A 337 0.65 -6.27 -8.69
N TRP A 338 -0.29 -5.34 -8.59
CA TRP A 338 -1.69 -5.66 -8.35
C TRP A 338 -2.27 -6.46 -9.50
N VAL A 339 -3.09 -7.47 -9.16
CA VAL A 339 -3.80 -8.28 -10.14
C VAL A 339 -5.31 -8.15 -9.92
N PRO A 340 -6.06 -7.55 -10.85
CA PRO A 340 -7.51 -7.62 -10.83
C PRO A 340 -7.99 -9.01 -11.22
N ASN A 341 -8.91 -9.54 -10.41
CA ASN A 341 -10.04 -10.41 -10.77
C ASN A 341 -9.93 -11.17 -12.10
N GLY A 342 -8.97 -12.09 -12.25
CA GLY A 342 -8.89 -13.11 -13.30
C GLY A 342 -8.95 -12.68 -14.77
N THR A 343 -9.09 -11.39 -15.07
CA THR A 343 -9.07 -10.81 -16.41
C THR A 343 -7.80 -10.01 -16.56
N GLU A 344 -6.99 -10.35 -17.56
CA GLU A 344 -5.78 -9.62 -17.93
C GLU A 344 -6.05 -8.11 -18.02
N THR A 345 -5.45 -7.33 -17.13
CA THR A 345 -5.65 -5.86 -17.03
C THR A 345 -4.98 -5.14 -18.17
N PHE A 346 -3.81 -5.65 -18.55
CA PHE A 346 -2.88 -5.04 -19.48
C PHE A 346 -2.68 -6.02 -20.64
N PRO A 347 -3.62 -6.07 -21.59
CA PRO A 347 -3.69 -7.13 -22.59
C PRO A 347 -2.53 -7.13 -23.59
N THR A 348 -1.78 -6.02 -23.72
CA THR A 348 -0.67 -5.89 -24.67
C THR A 348 0.66 -5.77 -23.95
N THR A 349 1.74 -6.21 -24.60
CA THR A 349 3.13 -6.04 -24.12
C THR A 349 3.43 -4.57 -23.79
N LYS A 350 2.93 -3.63 -24.61
CA LYS A 350 3.12 -2.20 -24.39
C LYS A 350 2.42 -1.72 -23.12
N THR A 351 1.18 -2.13 -22.88
CA THR A 351 0.47 -1.80 -21.63
C THR A 351 1.13 -2.42 -20.40
N LYS A 352 1.66 -3.65 -20.50
CA LYS A 352 2.41 -4.29 -19.41
C LYS A 352 3.72 -3.58 -19.10
N TYR A 353 4.44 -3.13 -20.12
CA TYR A 353 5.69 -2.39 -19.98
C TYR A 353 5.44 -1.04 -19.30
N LEU A 354 4.45 -0.28 -19.77
CA LEU A 354 4.07 1.00 -19.17
C LEU A 354 3.56 0.83 -17.73
N ALA A 355 2.80 -0.24 -17.45
CA ALA A 355 2.38 -0.56 -16.09
C ALA A 355 3.57 -0.87 -15.18
N ALA A 356 4.59 -1.58 -15.68
CA ALA A 356 5.83 -1.83 -14.96
C ALA A 356 6.55 -0.51 -14.63
N ALA A 357 6.69 0.38 -15.61
CA ALA A 357 7.34 1.67 -15.44
C ALA A 357 6.64 2.53 -14.37
N VAL A 358 5.30 2.56 -14.35
CA VAL A 358 4.55 3.23 -13.29
C VAL A 358 4.87 2.65 -11.92
N CYS A 359 4.85 1.31 -11.77
CA CYS A 359 5.18 0.67 -10.49
C CYS A 359 6.61 1.00 -10.04
N GLN A 360 7.57 1.00 -10.96
CA GLN A 360 8.96 1.31 -10.66
C GLN A 360 9.14 2.77 -10.21
N HIS A 361 8.65 3.74 -10.98
CA HIS A 361 8.73 5.15 -10.59
C HIS A 361 7.98 5.43 -9.29
N LEU A 362 6.85 4.74 -9.04
CA LEU A 362 6.12 4.84 -7.78
C LEU A 362 6.96 4.32 -6.61
N ALA A 363 7.57 3.14 -6.74
CA ALA A 363 8.42 2.54 -5.71
C ALA A 363 9.62 3.44 -5.37
N SER A 364 10.37 3.89 -6.39
CA SER A 364 11.53 4.78 -6.22
C SER A 364 11.14 6.09 -5.54
N MET A 365 10.07 6.73 -6.00
CA MET A 365 9.55 7.96 -5.39
C MET A 365 9.18 7.75 -3.91
N CYS A 366 8.49 6.65 -3.60
CA CYS A 366 8.10 6.33 -2.23
C CYS A 366 9.32 6.09 -1.33
N ARG A 367 10.33 5.36 -1.80
CA ARG A 367 11.58 5.17 -1.06
C ARG A 367 12.25 6.50 -0.75
N MET A 368 12.41 7.38 -1.75
CA MET A 368 13.04 8.68 -1.56
C MET A 368 12.26 9.59 -0.61
N TYR A 369 10.92 9.58 -0.64
CA TYR A 369 10.11 10.33 0.32
C TYR A 369 10.21 9.78 1.74
N ASN A 370 10.24 8.46 1.89
CA ASN A 370 10.44 7.83 3.20
C ASN A 370 11.78 8.26 3.78
N ASP A 371 12.87 8.10 3.01
CA ASP A 371 14.23 8.49 3.41
C ASP A 371 14.31 10.00 3.76
N TYR A 372 13.68 10.86 2.96
CA TYR A 372 13.61 12.30 3.25
C TYR A 372 12.92 12.60 4.59
N GLY A 373 11.82 11.90 4.87
CA GLY A 373 11.04 12.05 6.09
C GLY A 373 11.72 11.47 7.32
N SER A 374 12.54 10.43 7.16
CA SER A 374 13.15 9.66 8.24
C SER A 374 14.55 10.07 8.63
N VAL A 375 15.24 10.97 7.90
CA VAL A 375 16.65 11.37 8.15
C VAL A 375 17.02 11.49 9.65
N ALA A 376 16.24 12.24 10.43
CA ALA A 376 16.55 12.46 11.84
C ALA A 376 16.33 11.21 12.71
N ARG A 377 15.37 10.36 12.34
CA ARG A 377 15.11 9.08 13.00
C ARG A 377 16.21 8.09 12.65
N ASP A 378 16.52 7.93 11.37
CA ASP A 378 17.52 6.98 10.89
C ASP A 378 18.91 7.32 11.43
N GLN A 379 19.25 8.61 11.55
CA GLN A 379 20.48 9.04 12.21
C GLN A 379 20.53 8.63 13.70
N ALA A 380 19.39 8.67 14.41
CA ALA A 380 19.32 8.31 15.83
C ALA A 380 19.27 6.79 16.05
N GLU A 381 18.78 6.04 15.07
CA GLU A 381 18.65 4.58 15.08
C GLU A 381 19.83 3.88 14.37
N ASP A 382 20.81 4.66 13.88
CA ASP A 382 21.96 4.17 13.11
C ASP A 382 21.57 3.40 11.83
N ASN A 383 20.41 3.73 11.26
CA ASN A 383 19.94 3.20 9.99
C ASN A 383 20.55 3.97 8.80
N LEU A 384 20.87 3.26 7.72
CA LEU A 384 21.36 3.83 6.47
C LEU A 384 20.23 4.56 5.74
N ASN A 385 20.47 5.84 5.46
CA ASN A 385 19.56 6.70 4.71
C ASN A 385 20.20 7.12 3.38
N SER A 386 19.37 7.44 2.37
CA SER A 386 19.85 8.01 1.10
C SER A 386 20.80 9.21 1.28
N VAL A 387 20.62 10.05 2.31
CA VAL A 387 21.51 11.21 2.51
C VAL A 387 22.92 10.86 3.02
N ASP A 388 23.16 9.60 3.43
CA ASP A 388 24.48 9.14 3.85
C ASP A 388 25.41 8.86 2.64
N PHE A 389 24.87 8.68 1.44
CA PHE A 389 25.68 8.46 0.23
C PHE A 389 26.49 9.71 -0.14
N SER A 390 27.74 9.47 -0.57
CA SER A 390 28.72 10.52 -0.86
C SER A 390 28.30 11.48 -1.96
N GLU A 391 27.45 11.02 -2.87
CA GLU A 391 26.89 11.73 -4.01
C GLU A 391 25.96 12.88 -3.58
N PHE A 392 25.41 12.81 -2.37
CA PHE A 392 24.69 13.93 -1.75
C PHE A 392 25.65 14.96 -1.11
N GLY A 393 26.92 14.62 -0.93
CA GLY A 393 27.97 15.54 -0.51
C GLY A 393 28.22 16.61 -1.57
N GLY A 394 28.26 17.88 -1.15
CA GLY A 394 28.67 18.97 -2.04
C GLY A 394 30.16 18.85 -2.42
N PRO A 395 30.64 19.60 -3.43
CA PRO A 395 32.07 19.63 -3.83
C PRO A 395 33.04 19.97 -2.69
N ASN A 396 32.54 20.52 -1.59
CA ASN A 396 33.30 20.96 -0.41
C ASN A 396 33.14 20.03 0.81
N ASP A 397 32.45 18.89 0.71
CA ASP A 397 32.35 17.91 1.81
C ASP A 397 33.71 17.20 2.06
N GLY A 398 34.67 17.40 1.14
CA GLY A 398 36.09 17.20 1.37
C GLY A 398 36.82 18.55 1.32
N THR A 399 37.62 18.85 2.34
CA THR A 399 38.58 19.97 2.41
C THR A 399 38.02 21.40 2.38
N THR A 400 37.81 22.00 3.56
CA THR A 400 38.58 23.16 4.06
C THR A 400 38.16 23.46 5.50
N SER A 401 38.58 22.63 6.47
CA SER A 401 38.71 23.08 7.85
C SER A 401 39.99 23.90 7.94
N ASP A 402 39.88 25.20 7.68
CA ASP A 402 40.93 26.17 7.91
C ASP A 402 41.24 26.16 9.43
N LYS A 403 42.35 25.54 9.83
CA LYS A 403 42.70 25.20 11.23
C LYS A 403 42.92 26.43 12.14
N ASN A 404 42.62 27.63 11.66
CA ASN A 404 42.83 28.90 12.35
C ASN A 404 41.54 29.69 12.62
N ALA A 405 40.35 29.15 12.30
CA ALA A 405 39.10 29.78 12.70
C ALA A 405 38.84 29.55 14.20
N PRO A 406 38.48 30.59 14.98
CA PRO A 406 38.16 30.42 16.40
C PRO A 406 37.00 29.43 16.55
N GLN A 407 37.23 28.35 17.30
CA GLN A 407 36.22 27.36 17.70
C GLN A 407 35.10 28.07 18.46
N GLN A 408 34.05 28.45 17.75
CA GLN A 408 32.75 28.72 18.32
C GLN A 408 31.86 27.53 17.93
N GLU A 409 31.49 26.71 18.92
CA GLU A 409 30.61 25.54 18.78
C GLU A 409 29.34 25.85 17.97
N THR A 410 28.84 27.09 18.05
CA THR A 410 27.66 27.58 17.33
C THR A 410 27.84 27.68 15.82
N ALA A 411 29.06 27.83 15.32
CA ALA A 411 29.34 27.95 13.88
C ALA A 411 29.42 26.57 13.20
N GLU A 412 29.98 25.57 13.89
CA GLU A 412 30.11 24.20 13.41
C GLU A 412 28.75 23.49 13.31
N GLU A 413 27.91 23.62 14.34
CA GLU A 413 26.52 23.12 14.32
C GLU A 413 25.71 23.73 13.18
N CYS A 414 25.81 25.05 12.97
CA CYS A 414 25.13 25.76 11.88
C CYS A 414 25.59 25.26 10.49
N CYS A 415 26.90 25.01 10.30
CA CYS A 415 27.43 24.45 9.06
C CYS A 415 26.92 23.03 8.79
N THR A 416 26.83 22.18 9.83
CA THR A 416 26.31 20.80 9.68
C THR A 416 24.81 20.77 9.36
N GLU A 417 24.01 21.66 9.96
CA GLU A 417 22.59 21.75 9.67
C GLU A 417 22.35 22.24 8.23
N ILE A 418 23.09 23.26 7.78
CA ILE A 418 23.00 23.74 6.39
C ILE A 418 23.37 22.64 5.39
N ALA A 419 24.45 21.89 5.66
CA ALA A 419 24.88 20.79 4.79
C ALA A 419 23.80 19.70 4.72
N MET A 420 23.24 19.31 5.87
CA MET A 420 22.16 18.32 5.92
C MET A 420 20.90 18.79 5.17
N GLN A 421 20.52 20.06 5.30
CA GLN A 421 19.40 20.63 4.55
C GLN A 421 19.65 20.60 3.03
N ALA A 422 20.89 20.80 2.58
CA ALA A 422 21.25 20.67 1.17
C ALA A 422 21.10 19.22 0.67
N LYS A 423 21.56 18.24 1.45
CA LYS A 423 21.38 16.80 1.14
C LYS A 423 19.90 16.42 1.04
N LYS A 424 19.11 16.84 2.04
CA LYS A 424 17.65 16.65 2.04
C LYS A 424 16.98 17.30 0.84
N LYS A 425 17.39 18.52 0.47
CA LYS A 425 16.85 19.22 -0.69
C LYS A 425 17.13 18.45 -1.99
N ALA A 426 18.36 17.97 -2.19
CA ALA A 426 18.72 17.17 -3.36
C ALA A 426 17.89 15.88 -3.44
N LEU A 427 17.73 15.16 -2.31
CA LEU A 427 16.89 13.96 -2.26
C LEU A 427 15.42 14.26 -2.60
N TYR A 428 14.88 15.37 -2.09
CA TYR A 428 13.53 15.80 -2.43
C TYR A 428 13.40 16.14 -3.93
N GLU A 429 14.38 16.80 -4.53
CA GLU A 429 14.38 17.10 -5.97
C GLU A 429 14.38 15.82 -6.83
N LEU A 430 15.12 14.78 -6.42
CA LEU A 430 15.08 13.46 -7.07
C LEU A 430 13.71 12.79 -6.91
N ALA A 431 13.11 12.84 -5.71
CA ALA A 431 11.76 12.31 -5.50
C ALA A 431 10.72 13.02 -6.39
N GLN A 432 10.84 14.34 -6.56
CA GLN A 432 9.99 15.11 -7.46
C GLN A 432 10.23 14.76 -8.94
N TYR A 433 11.47 14.43 -9.31
CA TYR A 433 11.81 13.95 -10.64
C TYR A 433 11.16 12.60 -10.93
N GLU A 434 11.26 11.62 -10.03
CA GLU A 434 10.58 10.34 -10.13
C GLU A 434 9.05 10.49 -10.19
N ARG A 435 8.49 11.40 -9.39
CA ARG A 435 7.07 11.74 -9.46
C ARG A 435 6.66 12.30 -10.82
N SER A 436 7.52 13.04 -11.50
CA SER A 436 7.23 13.53 -12.86
C SER A 436 7.18 12.39 -13.88
N TRP A 437 8.08 11.41 -13.76
CA TRP A 437 8.08 10.20 -14.58
C TRP A 437 6.90 9.28 -14.32
N LEU A 438 6.51 9.11 -13.05
CA LEU A 438 5.29 8.43 -12.66
C LEU A 438 4.07 9.01 -13.40
N ASN A 439 3.94 10.34 -13.40
CA ASN A 439 2.84 11.03 -14.07
C ASN A 439 2.87 10.85 -15.59
N ASP A 440 4.06 10.97 -16.23
CA ASP A 440 4.21 10.74 -17.66
C ASP A 440 3.88 9.30 -18.06
N ALA A 441 4.37 8.31 -17.31
CA ALA A 441 4.08 6.90 -17.51
C ALA A 441 2.58 6.60 -17.37
N LEU A 442 1.91 7.19 -16.37
CA LEU A 442 0.45 7.09 -16.20
C LEU A 442 -0.32 7.70 -17.38
N ILE A 443 0.10 8.87 -17.88
CA ILE A 443 -0.50 9.52 -19.05
C ILE A 443 -0.37 8.61 -20.28
N ARG A 444 0.82 8.07 -20.53
CA ARG A 444 1.09 7.16 -21.65
C ARG A 444 0.29 5.87 -21.55
N LEU A 445 0.19 5.28 -20.36
CA LEU A 445 -0.61 4.07 -20.16
C LEU A 445 -2.09 4.34 -20.41
N LYS A 446 -2.63 5.43 -19.85
CA LYS A 446 -4.02 5.82 -20.09
C LYS A 446 -4.30 6.05 -21.57
N ALA A 447 -3.37 6.69 -22.28
CA ALA A 447 -3.46 6.91 -23.72
C ALA A 447 -3.49 5.59 -24.49
N GLU A 448 -2.60 4.65 -24.16
CA GLU A 448 -2.55 3.33 -24.81
C GLU A 448 -3.80 2.50 -24.55
N MET A 449 -4.44 2.70 -23.39
CA MET A 449 -5.65 1.99 -23.00
C MET A 449 -6.94 2.74 -23.38
N GLN A 450 -6.86 3.84 -24.14
CA GLN A 450 -8.03 4.53 -24.67
C GLN A 450 -8.86 3.59 -25.55
N GLY A 451 -10.15 3.47 -25.25
CA GLY A 451 -11.06 2.56 -25.96
C GLY A 451 -11.15 1.14 -25.37
N SER A 452 -10.34 0.81 -24.35
CA SER A 452 -10.51 -0.43 -23.61
C SER A 452 -11.79 -0.39 -22.73
N GLN A 453 -12.42 -1.55 -22.53
CA GLN A 453 -13.54 -1.67 -21.57
C GLN A 453 -13.08 -1.51 -20.10
N ASN A 454 -11.77 -1.42 -19.87
CA ASN A 454 -11.12 -1.43 -18.56
C ASN A 454 -10.94 -0.03 -17.93
N ARG A 455 -11.65 1.00 -18.41
CA ARG A 455 -11.51 2.39 -17.91
C ARG A 455 -11.63 2.48 -16.38
N ARG A 456 -12.59 1.77 -15.78
CA ARG A 456 -12.77 1.77 -14.32
C ARG A 456 -11.57 1.19 -13.56
N GLN A 457 -10.89 0.20 -14.14
CA GLN A 457 -9.69 -0.38 -13.54
C GLN A 457 -8.55 0.66 -13.53
N LEU A 458 -8.39 1.42 -14.61
CA LEU A 458 -7.43 2.53 -14.65
C LEU A 458 -7.74 3.65 -13.67
N ASP A 459 -9.01 4.00 -13.49
CA ASP A 459 -9.40 5.01 -12.50
C ASP A 459 -9.11 4.52 -11.06
N THR A 460 -9.27 3.22 -10.82
CA THR A 460 -8.91 2.56 -9.54
C THR A 460 -7.40 2.54 -9.33
N TRP A 461 -6.65 2.27 -10.40
CA TRP A 461 -5.19 2.22 -10.34
C TRP A 461 -4.56 3.61 -10.19
N GLN A 462 -5.13 4.64 -10.81
CA GLN A 462 -4.75 6.03 -10.54
C GLN A 462 -5.02 6.39 -9.08
N MET A 463 -6.19 6.04 -8.55
CA MET A 463 -6.51 6.30 -7.14
C MET A 463 -5.49 5.63 -6.21
N PHE A 464 -5.06 4.42 -6.53
CA PHE A 464 -4.00 3.73 -5.80
C PHE A 464 -2.66 4.46 -5.87
N CYS A 465 -2.24 4.94 -7.05
CA CYS A 465 -1.05 5.78 -7.18
C CYS A 465 -1.18 7.06 -6.33
N ASP A 466 -2.35 7.70 -6.34
CA ASP A 466 -2.62 8.91 -5.55
C ASP A 466 -2.57 8.64 -4.04
N VAL A 467 -3.07 7.49 -3.56
CA VAL A 467 -2.93 7.07 -2.15
C VAL A 467 -1.45 6.92 -1.78
N THR A 468 -0.67 6.30 -2.65
CA THR A 468 0.74 6.00 -2.38
C THR A 468 1.59 7.27 -2.41
N ASP A 469 1.36 8.16 -3.39
CA ASP A 469 1.95 9.51 -3.45
C ASP A 469 1.54 10.38 -2.23
N LEU A 470 0.30 10.22 -1.74
CA LEU A 470 -0.15 10.91 -0.53
C LEU A 470 0.66 10.51 0.70
N TYR A 471 0.97 9.23 0.89
CA TYR A 471 1.84 8.81 2.00
C TYR A 471 3.20 9.49 1.91
N GLY A 472 3.84 9.51 0.74
CA GLY A 472 5.11 10.21 0.53
C GLY A 472 5.03 11.70 0.89
N GLN A 473 3.97 12.39 0.47
CA GLN A 473 3.74 13.79 0.85
C GLN A 473 3.51 13.97 2.34
N ILE A 474 2.88 13.01 3.02
CA ILE A 474 2.72 13.04 4.47
C ILE A 474 4.09 12.93 5.14
N TYR A 475 4.97 12.02 4.71
CA TYR A 475 6.33 11.88 5.24
C TYR A 475 7.18 13.14 5.08
N VAL A 476 7.02 13.87 3.97
CA VAL A 476 7.67 15.18 3.76
C VAL A 476 7.19 16.21 4.79
N VAL A 477 5.91 16.20 5.14
CA VAL A 477 5.33 17.16 6.10
C VAL A 477 5.57 16.74 7.55
N LYS A 478 5.54 15.44 7.85
CA LYS A 478 5.65 14.88 9.18
C LYS A 478 6.03 13.40 9.12
N ASP A 479 7.09 13.01 9.83
CA ASP A 479 7.39 11.60 10.06
C ASP A 479 6.27 10.96 10.91
N ILE A 480 5.65 9.91 10.35
CA ILE A 480 4.54 9.17 10.94
C ILE A 480 4.93 7.76 11.41
N ALA A 481 6.18 7.34 11.21
CA ALA A 481 6.63 6.01 11.61
C ALA A 481 6.61 5.80 13.15
N SER A 482 6.55 4.52 13.53
CA SER A 482 6.81 4.11 14.91
C SER A 482 8.30 4.29 15.21
N ARG A 483 8.63 4.57 16.47
CA ARG A 483 10.02 4.49 16.96
C ARG A 483 10.15 3.20 17.74
N MET A 484 11.29 2.53 17.62
CA MET A 484 11.59 1.40 18.49
C MET A 484 11.74 1.90 19.95
N LYS A 485 11.16 1.17 20.90
CA LYS A 485 11.50 1.37 22.31
C LYS A 485 12.85 0.70 22.52
N MET A 486 13.87 1.46 22.92
CA MET A 486 15.09 0.85 23.45
C MET A 486 14.69 0.01 24.67
N GLY A 487 14.98 -1.29 24.61
CA GLY A 487 14.84 -2.22 25.73
C GLY A 487 15.92 -2.03 26.77
#